data_AF-A0A1F9LMT4-F1
#
_entry.id   AF-A0A1F9LMT4-F1
#
_cell.length_a   1.000
_cell.length_b   1.000
_cell.length_c   1.000
_cell.angle_alpha   90.00
_cell.angle_beta   90.00
_cell.angle_gamma   90.00
#
_symmetry.space_group_name_H-M   'P 1'
#
loop_
_entity.id
_entity.type
_entity.pdbx_description
1 polymer ?
#
loop_
_entity_poly.entity_id
_entity_poly.type
_entity_poly.pdbx_seq_one_letter_code
_entity_poly.pdbx_strand_id
1 'polypeptide(L)'
;MAVGVSQAGKTSVEYGKQLFSDKGLAGSTNDKSCSSCHAQGKGLEKSGKNPKLVAAINQCVTDQLGGEKIDGRSAEIRSLKMYIETLTGPAK
;
A
#
# COMPACT_ATOMS: atom_id res chain seq x y z
N MET A 1 4.74 2.69 -25.65
CA MET A 1 4.60 3.62 -24.53
C MET A 1 3.70 2.94 -23.51
N ALA A 2 4.22 2.60 -22.34
CA ALA A 2 3.44 1.92 -21.30
C ALA A 2 2.40 2.91 -20.77
N VAL A 3 1.14 2.54 -20.96
CA VAL A 3 -0.02 3.30 -20.49
C VAL A 3 0.07 3.45 -18.98
N GLY A 4 0.30 4.67 -18.52
CA GLY A 4 0.05 5.07 -17.14
C GLY A 4 -1.44 4.90 -16.89
N VAL A 5 -1.81 3.78 -16.27
CA VAL A 5 -3.20 3.54 -15.88
C VAL A 5 -3.47 4.41 -14.67
N SER A 6 -3.92 5.64 -14.94
CA SER A 6 -4.71 6.41 -13.99
C SER A 6 -5.98 5.62 -13.71
N GLN A 7 -5.90 4.61 -12.84
CA GLN A 7 -7.08 4.07 -12.19
C GLN A 7 -7.62 5.18 -11.28
N ALA A 8 -8.48 6.03 -11.84
CA ALA A 8 -9.62 6.58 -11.12
C ALA A 8 -10.62 5.44 -10.78
N GLY A 9 -10.07 4.30 -10.36
CA GLY A 9 -10.71 3.01 -10.21
C GLY A 9 -11.08 2.87 -8.75
N LYS A 10 -12.34 2.50 -8.55
CA LYS A 10 -12.99 2.33 -7.24
C LYS A 10 -12.07 1.63 -6.24
N THR A 11 -12.05 2.18 -5.03
CA THR A 11 -11.42 1.60 -3.85
C THR A 11 -11.75 0.11 -3.73
N SER A 12 -10.74 -0.79 -3.76
CA SER A 12 -10.95 -2.24 -3.67
C SER A 12 -9.75 -2.98 -3.06
N VAL A 13 -9.98 -4.16 -2.48
CA VAL A 13 -8.92 -5.00 -1.90
C VAL A 13 -7.96 -5.49 -3.00
N GLU A 14 -8.48 -5.90 -4.16
CA GLU A 14 -7.65 -6.30 -5.31
C GLU A 14 -6.74 -5.17 -5.78
N TYR A 15 -7.26 -3.93 -5.88
CA TYR A 15 -6.42 -2.80 -6.25
C TYR A 15 -5.33 -2.55 -5.20
N GLY A 16 -5.66 -2.67 -3.91
CA GLY A 16 -4.67 -2.57 -2.83
C GLY A 16 -3.57 -3.61 -2.92
N LYS A 17 -3.92 -4.85 -3.29
CA LYS A 17 -2.96 -5.94 -3.50
C LYS A 17 -2.03 -5.66 -4.69
N GLN A 18 -2.55 -5.09 -5.77
CA GLN A 18 -1.75 -4.68 -6.93
C GLN A 18 -0.75 -3.59 -6.52
N LEU A 19 -1.23 -2.52 -5.89
CA LEU A 19 -0.38 -1.42 -5.40
C LEU A 19 0.67 -1.89 -4.40
N PHE A 20 0.36 -2.87 -3.56
CA PHE A 20 1.31 -3.42 -2.58
C PHE A 20 2.55 -4.08 -3.23
N SER A 21 2.43 -4.53 -4.48
CA SER A 21 3.55 -5.10 -5.24
C SER A 21 4.10 -4.16 -6.31
N ASP A 22 3.52 -2.97 -6.44
CA ASP A 22 3.91 -1.99 -7.45
C ASP A 22 5.18 -1.23 -7.01
N LYS A 23 6.18 -1.21 -7.90
CA LYS A 23 7.47 -0.54 -7.67
C LYS A 23 7.44 0.94 -8.03
N GLY A 24 6.41 1.39 -8.75
CA GLY A 24 6.21 2.79 -9.13
C GLY A 24 5.24 3.53 -8.20
N LEU A 25 4.81 2.90 -7.11
CA LEU A 25 3.78 3.41 -6.21
C LEU A 25 4.13 4.83 -5.77
N ALA A 26 3.22 5.77 -5.98
CA ALA A 26 3.40 7.18 -5.59
C ALA A 26 4.71 7.81 -6.09
N GLY A 27 5.19 7.42 -7.27
CA GLY A 27 6.43 7.95 -7.83
C GLY A 27 7.70 7.41 -7.15
N SER A 28 7.62 6.23 -6.52
CA SER A 28 8.76 5.55 -5.92
C SER A 28 9.97 5.50 -6.87
N THR A 29 11.15 5.81 -6.33
CA THR A 29 12.38 6.03 -7.13
C THR A 29 13.32 4.82 -7.13
N ASN A 30 12.91 3.70 -6.53
CA ASN A 30 13.73 2.51 -6.40
C ASN A 30 12.96 1.23 -6.81
N ASP A 31 13.70 0.12 -6.95
CA ASP A 31 13.12 -1.14 -7.41
C ASP A 31 12.36 -1.94 -6.34
N LYS A 32 12.10 -1.34 -5.17
CA LYS A 32 11.39 -1.99 -4.07
C LYS A 32 9.90 -1.69 -4.13
N SER A 33 9.14 -2.57 -3.52
CA SER A 33 7.71 -2.43 -3.25
C SER A 33 7.42 -2.92 -1.83
N CYS A 34 6.20 -2.74 -1.33
CA CYS A 34 5.83 -3.22 0.00
C CYS A 34 6.09 -4.73 0.12
N SER A 35 5.79 -5.52 -0.92
CA SER A 35 6.02 -6.96 -0.96
C SER A 35 7.50 -7.37 -0.96
N SER A 36 8.41 -6.47 -1.30
CA SER A 36 9.85 -6.73 -1.26
C SER A 36 10.37 -6.88 0.18
N CYS A 37 9.76 -6.19 1.15
CA CYS A 37 10.08 -6.30 2.58
C CYS A 37 9.04 -7.14 3.34
N HIS A 38 7.76 -7.01 2.97
CA HIS A 38 6.63 -7.70 3.58
C HIS A 38 6.06 -8.73 2.61
N ALA A 39 6.85 -9.78 2.31
CA ALA A 39 6.42 -10.85 1.41
C ALA A 39 5.07 -11.42 1.86
N GLN A 40 4.06 -11.30 0.99
CA GLN A 40 2.67 -11.72 1.27
C GLN A 40 2.08 -11.12 2.56
N GLY A 41 2.54 -9.94 2.99
CA GLY A 41 2.06 -9.28 4.21
C GLY A 41 2.73 -9.72 5.51
N LYS A 42 3.79 -10.54 5.45
CA LYS A 42 4.51 -11.00 6.64
C LYS A 42 4.97 -9.83 7.52
N GLY A 43 4.69 -9.89 8.82
CA GLY A 43 5.01 -8.83 9.77
C GLY A 43 3.97 -7.70 9.85
N LEU A 44 2.90 -7.76 9.07
CA LEU A 44 1.79 -6.78 9.10
C LEU A 44 0.52 -7.31 9.77
N GLU A 45 0.57 -8.48 10.41
CA GLU A 45 -0.61 -9.18 10.96
C GLU A 45 -1.39 -8.36 12.00
N LYS A 46 -0.76 -7.37 12.63
CA LYS A 46 -1.40 -6.45 13.59
C LYS A 46 -1.64 -5.05 13.02
N SER A 47 -1.11 -4.74 11.84
CA SER A 47 -1.11 -3.40 11.26
C SER A 47 -2.51 -2.96 10.82
N GLY A 48 -3.38 -3.88 10.39
CA GLY A 48 -4.77 -3.57 10.02
C GLY A 48 -5.61 -2.95 11.14
N LYS A 49 -5.29 -3.22 12.40
CA LYS A 49 -6.00 -2.63 13.57
C LYS A 49 -5.39 -1.31 14.03
N ASN A 50 -4.32 -0.84 13.40
CA ASN A 50 -3.66 0.39 13.80
C ASN A 50 -4.48 1.62 13.33
N PRO A 51 -4.98 2.49 14.23
CA PRO A 51 -5.70 3.70 13.83
C PRO A 51 -4.85 4.67 12.99
N LYS A 52 -3.51 4.55 13.07
CA LYS A 52 -2.55 5.32 12.27
C LYS A 52 -2.05 4.59 11.03
N LEU A 53 -2.74 3.54 10.56
CA LEU A 53 -2.29 2.72 9.43
C LEU A 53 -2.00 3.56 8.17
N VAL A 54 -2.85 4.53 7.84
CA VAL A 54 -2.61 5.43 6.68
C VAL A 54 -1.31 6.23 6.83
N ALA A 55 -0.99 6.69 8.04
CA ALA A 55 0.26 7.39 8.29
C ALA A 55 1.46 6.43 8.17
N ALA A 56 1.34 5.21 8.68
CA ALA A 56 2.38 4.19 8.57
C ALA A 56 2.64 3.77 7.11
N ILE A 57 1.59 3.63 6.29
CA ILE A 57 1.73 3.36 4.85
C ILE A 57 2.50 4.50 4.18
N ASN A 58 2.09 5.75 4.41
CA ASN A 58 2.76 6.91 3.84
C ASN A 58 4.22 7.02 4.28
N GLN A 59 4.53 6.75 5.55
CA GLN A 59 5.90 6.73 6.05
C GLN A 59 6.75 5.65 5.37
N CYS A 60 6.18 4.46 5.12
CA CYS A 60 6.87 3.42 4.34
C CYS A 60 7.17 3.89 2.91
N VAL A 61 6.19 4.50 2.24
CA VAL A 61 6.35 5.01 0.88
C VAL A 61 7.44 6.08 0.81
N THR A 62 7.42 7.06 1.71
CA THR A 62 8.40 8.16 1.71
C THR A 62 9.79 7.70 2.13
N ASP A 63 9.89 6.92 3.21
CA ASP A 63 11.18 6.65 3.85
C ASP A 63 11.89 5.45 3.21
N GLN A 64 11.13 4.47 2.70
CA GLN A 64 11.70 3.20 2.18
C GLN A 64 11.66 3.10 0.66
N LEU A 65 10.61 3.63 0.04
CA LEU A 65 10.45 3.55 -1.43
C LEU A 65 10.92 4.83 -2.13
N GLY A 66 11.14 5.92 -1.39
CA GLY A 66 11.51 7.22 -1.95
C GLY A 66 10.38 7.88 -2.75
N GLY A 67 9.14 7.42 -2.55
CA GLY A 67 7.96 7.99 -3.20
C GLY A 67 7.40 9.20 -2.46
N GLU A 68 6.34 9.77 -3.00
CA GLU A 68 5.63 10.89 -2.41
C GLU A 68 4.51 10.43 -1.48
N LYS A 69 4.11 11.33 -0.58
CA LYS A 69 2.97 11.10 0.30
C LYS A 69 1.69 10.98 -0.53
N ILE A 70 0.98 9.88 -0.37
CA ILE A 70 -0.32 9.63 -0.99
C ILE A 70 -1.40 10.39 -0.22
N ASP A 71 -2.27 11.11 -0.94
CA ASP A 71 -3.42 11.80 -0.35
C ASP A 71 -4.32 10.82 0.43
N GLY A 72 -4.64 11.16 1.68
CA GLY A 72 -5.41 10.31 2.60
C GLY A 72 -6.84 9.98 2.14
N ARG A 73 -7.35 10.68 1.12
CA ARG A 73 -8.69 10.49 0.55
C ARG A 73 -8.65 9.79 -0.80
N SER A 74 -7.47 9.51 -1.36
CA SER A 74 -7.32 8.84 -2.65
C SER A 74 -7.81 7.39 -2.61
N ALA A 75 -8.18 6.87 -3.78
CA ALA A 75 -8.55 5.47 -3.93
C ALA A 75 -7.35 4.54 -3.62
N GLU A 76 -6.13 4.97 -3.94
CA GLU A 76 -4.90 4.20 -3.71
C GLU A 76 -4.68 3.89 -2.23
N ILE A 77 -4.65 4.92 -1.37
CA ILE A 77 -4.35 4.73 0.05
C ILE A 77 -5.46 3.94 0.75
N ARG A 78 -6.71 4.14 0.34
CA ARG A 78 -7.86 3.40 0.87
C ARG A 78 -7.82 1.94 0.46
N SER A 79 -7.42 1.66 -0.78
CA SER A 79 -7.26 0.30 -1.28
C SER A 79 -6.11 -0.43 -0.58
N LEU A 80 -4.97 0.22 -0.41
CA LEU A 80 -3.84 -0.30 0.37
C LEU A 80 -4.24 -0.61 1.81
N LYS A 81 -4.96 0.32 2.47
CA LYS A 81 -5.49 0.11 3.82
C LYS A 81 -6.36 -1.14 3.88
N MET A 82 -7.36 -1.25 3.01
CA MET A 82 -8.26 -2.41 2.99
C MET A 82 -7.51 -3.71 2.75
N TYR A 83 -6.54 -3.73 1.83
CA TYR A 83 -5.71 -4.91 1.61
C TYR A 83 -4.93 -5.31 2.87
N ILE A 84 -4.27 -4.36 3.54
CA ILE A 84 -3.52 -4.63 4.78
C ILE A 84 -4.45 -5.09 5.92
N GLU A 85 -5.69 -4.62 5.96
CA GLU A 85 -6.69 -5.12 6.90
C GLU A 85 -7.01 -6.60 6.65
N THR A 86 -7.05 -7.05 5.39
CA THR A 86 -7.23 -8.49 5.07
C THR A 86 -6.03 -9.36 5.47
N LEU A 87 -4.84 -8.75 5.63
CA LEU A 87 -3.62 -9.45 6.07
C LEU A 87 -3.57 -9.65 7.58
N THR A 88 -4.50 -9.06 8.33
CA THR A 88 -4.59 -9.34 9.76
C THR A 88 -5.04 -10.78 9.96
N GLY A 89 -4.22 -11.57 10.69
CA GLY A 89 -4.64 -12.89 11.14
C GLY A 89 -5.90 -12.79 12.00
N PRO A 90 -6.64 -13.89 12.23
CA PRO A 90 -7.78 -13.87 13.13
C PRO A 90 -7.36 -13.24 14.45
N ALA A 91 -8.18 -12.32 14.95
CA ALA A 91 -8.02 -11.75 16.28
C ALA A 91 -7.92 -12.91 17.27
N LYS A 92 -6.72 -13.18 17.77
CA LYS A 92 -6.55 -14.11 18.89
C LYS A 92 -7.02 -13.45 20.17
#